data_AF-I4VIE1-F1
#
_entry.id   AF-I4VIE1-F1
#
_cell.length_a   1.000
_cell.length_b   1.000
_cell.length_c   1.000
_cell.angle_alpha   90.00
_cell.angle_beta   90.00
_cell.angle_gamma   90.00
#
_symmetry.space_group_name_H-M   'P 1'
#
loop_
_entity.id
_entity.type
_entity.pdbx_description
1 polymer ?
#
loop_
_entity_poly.entity_id
_entity_poly.type
_entity_poly.pdbx_seq_one_letter_code
_entity_poly.pdbx_strand_id
1 'polypeptide(L)'
;MTGPSAVESRWDNEQNQTFLQAISIAMACSRYTARRMRFDIHLLYLLLRLLGRLPLRTLHGVGSFFGRLALWRHGTMAHTAAVNLAIARPELDRATRGRLRREALAEVGKSGAEIVKIWGGGAERALSLVREVRGGELFDAALAAGKGVIIAAPHLGCWELLNYWLCRRTPMAILYRPPHLAALEPLLRKVR
;
A
#
# COMPACT_ATOMS: atom_id res chain seq x y z
N MET A 1 -53.75 11.90 -5.84
CA MET A 1 -52.48 12.46 -5.34
C MET A 1 -52.15 11.76 -4.04
N THR A 2 -51.44 10.64 -4.10
CA THR A 2 -51.01 9.88 -2.90
C THR A 2 -49.62 10.36 -2.54
N GLY A 3 -49.46 10.95 -1.34
CA GLY A 3 -48.17 11.37 -0.82
C GLY A 3 -47.23 10.17 -0.63
N PRO A 4 -45.91 10.41 -0.49
CA PRO A 4 -44.92 9.35 -0.33
C PRO A 4 -45.28 8.46 0.86
N SER A 5 -45.09 7.15 0.67
CA SER A 5 -45.45 6.15 1.67
C SER A 5 -44.60 6.33 2.94
N ALA A 6 -45.11 5.94 4.10
CA ALA A 6 -44.39 6.01 5.38
C ALA A 6 -43.05 5.23 5.39
N VAL A 7 -42.85 4.37 4.39
CA VAL A 7 -41.61 3.63 4.16
C VAL A 7 -40.59 4.52 3.44
N GLU A 8 -40.97 5.21 2.36
CA GLU A 8 -40.08 6.15 1.64
C GLU A 8 -39.59 7.30 2.51
N SER A 9 -40.48 7.89 3.32
CA SER A 9 -40.09 8.96 4.25
C SER A 9 -39.12 8.50 5.34
N ARG A 10 -39.11 7.21 5.66
CA ARG A 10 -38.17 6.60 6.60
C ARG A 10 -36.80 6.34 5.97
N TRP A 11 -36.75 5.91 4.70
CA TRP A 11 -35.51 5.72 3.96
C TRP A 11 -34.80 7.06 3.68
N ASP A 12 -35.54 8.12 3.35
CA ASP A 12 -34.99 9.46 3.16
C ASP A 12 -34.41 10.04 4.46
N ASN A 13 -35.06 9.77 5.59
CA ASN A 13 -34.55 10.17 6.91
C ASN A 13 -33.31 9.38 7.33
N GLU A 14 -33.27 8.06 7.07
CA GLU A 14 -32.08 7.24 7.35
C GLU A 14 -30.91 7.59 6.43
N GLN A 15 -31.14 7.90 5.15
CA GLN A 15 -30.10 8.39 4.24
C GLN A 15 -29.56 9.75 4.68
N ASN A 16 -30.43 10.70 5.08
CA ASN A 16 -30.00 11.99 5.61
C ASN A 16 -29.25 11.85 6.95
N GLN A 17 -29.67 10.97 7.84
CA GLN A 17 -28.96 10.64 9.09
C GLN A 17 -27.58 10.04 8.81
N THR A 18 -27.48 9.11 7.84
CA THR A 18 -26.22 8.49 7.44
C THR A 18 -25.28 9.50 6.79
N PHE A 19 -25.82 10.43 5.98
CA PHE A 19 -25.06 11.51 5.36
C PHE A 19 -24.55 12.52 6.39
N LEU A 20 -25.38 12.89 7.37
CA LEU A 20 -24.99 13.75 8.48
C LEU A 20 -23.99 13.07 9.43
N GLN A 21 -24.11 11.75 9.67
CA GLN A 21 -23.09 10.98 10.39
C GLN A 21 -21.78 10.90 9.61
N ALA A 22 -21.82 10.69 8.29
CA ALA A 22 -20.64 10.69 7.44
C ALA A 22 -19.95 12.05 7.42
N ILE A 23 -20.70 13.15 7.38
CA ILE A 23 -20.19 14.51 7.51
C ILE A 23 -19.62 14.75 8.92
N SER A 24 -20.28 14.28 9.98
CA SER A 24 -19.79 14.44 11.35
C SER A 24 -18.51 13.64 11.60
N ILE A 25 -18.39 12.45 11.02
CA ILE A 25 -17.16 11.64 10.99
C ILE A 25 -16.08 12.33 10.16
N ALA A 26 -16.42 12.88 8.99
CA ALA A 26 -15.48 13.65 8.16
C ALA A 26 -14.99 14.93 8.86
N MET A 27 -15.88 15.64 9.58
CA MET A 27 -15.56 16.80 10.39
C MET A 27 -14.79 16.44 11.68
N ALA A 28 -15.05 15.28 12.29
CA ALA A 28 -14.26 14.74 13.40
C ALA A 28 -12.86 14.30 12.91
N CYS A 29 -12.76 13.73 11.71
CA CYS A 29 -11.50 13.42 11.03
C CYS A 29 -10.75 14.71 10.62
N SER A 30 -11.49 15.77 10.28
CA SER A 30 -10.99 17.14 10.05
C SER A 30 -10.59 17.90 11.33
N ARG A 31 -10.91 17.37 12.52
CA ARG A 31 -10.40 17.87 13.81
C ARG A 31 -9.21 17.05 14.34
N TYR A 32 -8.94 15.89 13.73
CA TYR A 32 -7.70 15.12 13.91
C TYR A 32 -6.53 15.65 13.06
N THR A 33 -6.73 16.79 12.42
CA THR A 33 -5.82 17.34 11.42
C THR A 33 -4.77 18.21 12.11
N ALA A 34 -3.51 17.92 11.77
CA ALA A 34 -2.30 18.62 12.18
C ALA A 34 -1.78 18.35 13.61
N ARG A 35 -1.65 17.07 14.00
CA ARG A 35 -0.55 16.73 14.91
C ARG A 35 0.76 17.10 14.19
N ARG A 36 1.41 18.18 14.63
CA ARG A 36 2.69 18.66 14.08
C ARG A 36 3.64 17.46 13.95
N MET A 37 4.22 17.27 12.77
CA MET A 37 5.21 16.21 12.60
C MET A 37 6.33 16.44 13.62
N ARG A 38 6.62 15.43 14.43
CA ARG A 38 7.70 15.51 15.40
C ARG A 38 9.05 15.67 14.67
N PHE A 39 10.04 16.25 15.33
CA PHE A 39 11.35 16.50 14.72
C PHE A 39 12.03 15.21 14.22
N ASP A 40 11.91 14.11 14.96
CA ASP A 40 12.39 12.78 14.59
C ASP A 40 11.74 12.28 13.28
N ILE A 41 10.47 12.58 13.05
CA ILE A 41 9.76 12.22 11.80
C ILE A 41 10.20 13.09 10.63
N HIS A 42 10.50 14.38 10.88
CA HIS A 42 11.10 15.24 9.87
C HIS A 42 12.48 14.76 9.45
N LEU A 43 13.32 14.35 10.40
CA LEU A 43 14.64 13.80 10.12
C LEU A 43 14.54 12.48 9.34
N LEU A 44 13.61 11.59 9.73
CA LEU A 44 13.32 10.38 8.99
C LEU A 44 12.88 10.68 7.55
N TYR A 45 11.98 11.64 7.36
CA TYR A 45 11.53 12.04 6.03
C TYR A 45 12.67 12.62 5.18
N LEU A 46 13.54 13.44 5.77
CA LEU A 46 14.71 13.97 5.09
C LEU A 46 15.66 12.83 4.66
N LEU A 47 15.91 11.87 5.55
CA LEU A 47 16.71 10.69 5.23
C LEU A 47 16.09 9.89 4.07
N LEU A 48 14.78 9.66 4.09
CA LEU A 48 14.08 9.02 2.98
C LEU A 48 14.25 9.80 1.68
N ARG A 49 14.16 11.14 1.69
CA ARG A 49 14.40 11.97 0.49
C ARG A 49 15.84 11.91 -0.02
N LEU A 50 16.82 11.83 0.87
CA LEU A 50 18.23 11.69 0.50
C LEU A 50 18.48 10.32 -0.12
N LEU A 51 18.06 9.25 0.56
CA LEU A 51 18.21 7.88 0.07
C LEU A 51 17.39 7.61 -1.20
N GLY A 52 16.23 8.26 -1.36
CA GLY A 52 15.39 8.18 -2.56
C GLY A 52 16.06 8.74 -3.82
N ARG A 53 17.14 9.53 -3.69
CA ARG A 53 17.94 9.96 -4.85
C ARG A 53 18.88 8.87 -5.37
N LEU A 54 19.15 7.83 -4.58
CA LEU A 54 20.03 6.74 -5.01
C LEU A 54 19.45 5.96 -6.20
N PRO A 55 20.31 5.39 -7.07
CA PRO A 55 19.85 4.50 -8.14
C PRO A 55 19.09 3.30 -7.58
N LEU A 56 18.04 2.86 -8.29
CA LEU A 56 17.21 1.73 -7.87
C LEU A 56 18.03 0.44 -7.68
N ARG A 57 19.05 0.24 -8.52
CA ARG A 57 19.98 -0.90 -8.43
C ARG A 57 20.71 -0.95 -7.09
N THR A 58 21.13 0.20 -6.57
CA THR A 58 21.81 0.31 -5.26
C THR A 58 20.85 -0.06 -4.14
N LEU A 59 19.63 0.48 -4.18
CA LEU A 59 18.59 0.17 -3.19
C LEU A 59 18.22 -1.32 -3.23
N HIS A 60 18.13 -1.93 -4.41
CA HIS A 60 17.88 -3.36 -4.55
C HIS A 60 19.03 -4.21 -4.01
N GLY A 61 20.28 -3.79 -4.21
CA GLY A 61 21.45 -4.46 -3.64
C GLY A 61 21.40 -4.47 -2.11
N VAL A 62 21.17 -3.30 -1.51
CA VAL A 62 21.03 -3.14 -0.06
C VAL A 62 19.84 -3.92 0.49
N GLY A 63 18.67 -3.79 -0.14
CA GLY A 63 17.45 -4.51 0.23
C GLY A 63 17.63 -6.02 0.14
N SER A 64 18.19 -6.53 -0.96
CA SER A 64 18.49 -7.95 -1.12
C SER A 64 19.49 -8.47 -0.08
N PHE A 65 20.47 -7.66 0.31
CA PHE A 65 21.42 -8.03 1.36
C PHE A 65 20.72 -8.21 2.70
N PHE A 66 19.93 -7.22 3.14
CA PHE A 66 19.19 -7.31 4.40
C PHE A 66 18.12 -8.41 4.40
N GLY A 67 17.44 -8.61 3.26
CA GLY A 67 16.50 -9.71 3.07
C GLY A 67 17.18 -11.07 3.26
N ARG A 68 18.37 -11.26 2.70
CA ARG A 68 19.15 -12.49 2.90
C ARG A 68 19.71 -12.62 4.31
N LEU A 69 20.11 -11.53 4.95
CA LEU A 69 20.56 -11.55 6.35
C LEU A 69 19.49 -12.09 7.30
N ALA A 70 18.20 -11.88 6.99
CA ALA A 70 17.10 -12.44 7.76
C ALA A 70 17.06 -13.98 7.76
N LEU A 71 17.70 -14.65 6.78
CA LEU A 71 17.85 -16.10 6.76
C LEU A 71 18.79 -16.59 7.87
N TRP A 72 19.82 -15.82 8.20
CA TRP A 72 20.87 -16.23 9.14
C TRP A 72 20.39 -16.17 10.59
N ARG A 73 19.44 -15.30 10.88
CA ARG A 73 18.88 -15.14 12.23
C ARG A 73 17.86 -16.22 12.60
N HIS A 74 17.59 -17.21 11.73
CA HIS A 74 16.49 -18.17 11.88
C HIS A 74 15.16 -17.51 12.31
N GLY A 75 14.95 -16.26 11.87
CA GLY A 75 13.83 -15.47 12.34
C GLY A 75 12.49 -16.01 11.83
N THR A 76 11.41 -15.62 12.51
CA THR A 76 10.04 -16.01 12.17
C THR A 76 9.74 -15.87 10.68
N MET A 77 10.22 -14.80 10.04
CA MET A 77 10.01 -14.56 8.60
C MET A 77 10.61 -15.66 7.70
N ALA A 78 11.81 -16.15 7.99
CA ALA A 78 12.45 -17.21 7.22
C ALA A 78 11.75 -18.57 7.45
N HIS A 79 11.25 -18.80 8.66
CA HIS A 79 10.45 -19.99 8.99
C HIS A 79 9.09 -19.96 8.28
N THR A 80 8.33 -18.87 8.41
CA THR A 80 7.04 -18.68 7.74
C THR A 80 7.16 -18.84 6.23
N ALA A 81 8.20 -18.25 5.61
CA ALA A 81 8.44 -18.43 4.19
C ALA A 81 8.69 -19.89 3.80
N ALA A 82 9.42 -20.65 4.64
CA ALA A 82 9.66 -22.07 4.39
C ALA A 82 8.37 -22.91 4.49
N VAL A 83 7.56 -22.66 5.53
CA VAL A 83 6.26 -23.34 5.72
C VAL A 83 5.31 -23.00 4.57
N ASN A 84 5.16 -21.72 4.22
CA ASN A 84 4.28 -21.29 3.14
C ASN A 84 4.70 -21.90 1.79
N LEU A 85 6.01 -21.97 1.50
CA LEU A 85 6.50 -22.62 0.29
C LEU A 85 6.25 -24.13 0.29
N ALA A 86 6.29 -24.79 1.46
CA ALA A 86 5.96 -26.20 1.56
C ALA A 86 4.48 -26.49 1.32
N ILE A 87 3.60 -25.58 1.73
CA ILE A 87 2.14 -25.68 1.52
C ILE A 87 1.79 -25.33 0.07
N ALA A 88 2.33 -24.23 -0.46
CA ALA A 88 1.96 -23.70 -1.76
C ALA A 88 2.63 -24.45 -2.93
N ARG A 89 3.79 -25.07 -2.69
CA ARG A 89 4.60 -25.77 -3.72
C ARG A 89 5.10 -27.13 -3.22
N PRO A 90 4.20 -28.04 -2.81
CA PRO A 90 4.57 -29.34 -2.24
C PRO A 90 5.32 -30.24 -3.24
N GLU A 91 5.10 -30.04 -4.54
CA GLU A 91 5.74 -30.77 -5.64
C GLU A 91 7.24 -30.48 -5.77
N LEU A 92 7.73 -29.39 -5.19
CA LEU A 92 9.13 -29.01 -5.28
C LEU A 92 9.98 -29.72 -4.21
N ASP A 93 11.15 -30.19 -4.64
CA ASP A 93 12.12 -30.78 -3.73
C ASP A 93 12.64 -29.76 -2.69
N ARG A 94 13.27 -30.28 -1.63
CA ARG A 94 13.72 -29.44 -0.51
C ARG A 94 14.79 -28.44 -0.94
N ALA A 95 15.66 -28.81 -1.87
CA ALA A 95 16.73 -27.94 -2.36
C ALA A 95 16.15 -26.76 -3.16
N THR A 96 15.20 -27.02 -4.06
CA THR A 96 14.54 -25.98 -4.86
C THR A 96 13.70 -25.06 -3.99
N ARG A 97 12.92 -25.60 -3.04
CA ARG A 97 12.21 -24.76 -2.04
C ARG A 97 13.19 -23.91 -1.22
N GLY A 98 14.34 -24.47 -0.84
CA GLY A 98 15.39 -23.74 -0.15
C GLY A 98 16.01 -22.61 -0.98
N ARG A 99 16.11 -22.76 -2.31
CA ARG A 99 16.54 -21.69 -3.23
C ARG A 99 15.46 -20.61 -3.37
N LEU A 100 14.22 -21.01 -3.66
CA LEU A 100 13.06 -20.11 -3.73
C LEU A 100 12.88 -19.28 -2.46
N ARG A 101 13.06 -19.89 -1.29
CA ARG A 101 13.03 -19.17 -0.01
C ARG A 101 14.05 -18.04 0.05
N ARG A 102 15.28 -18.30 -0.40
CA ARG A 102 16.36 -17.30 -0.40
C ARG A 102 16.06 -16.15 -1.36
N GLU A 103 15.51 -16.47 -2.52
CA GLU A 103 15.08 -15.48 -3.52
C GLU A 103 13.89 -14.66 -3.00
N ALA A 104 12.86 -15.30 -2.45
CA ALA A 104 11.71 -14.62 -1.87
C ALA A 104 12.10 -13.64 -0.76
N LEU A 105 13.01 -14.02 0.14
CA LEU A 105 13.48 -13.12 1.19
C LEU A 105 14.31 -11.95 0.63
N ALA A 106 15.07 -12.17 -0.44
CA ALA A 106 15.76 -11.10 -1.15
C ALA A 106 14.77 -10.12 -1.78
N GLU A 107 13.70 -10.61 -2.42
CA GLU A 107 12.64 -9.77 -3.01
C GLU A 107 11.87 -8.98 -1.94
N VAL A 108 11.54 -9.59 -0.80
CA VAL A 108 10.92 -8.86 0.33
C VAL A 108 11.80 -7.70 0.78
N GLY A 109 13.11 -7.92 0.90
CA GLY A 109 14.07 -6.88 1.24
C GLY A 109 14.15 -5.77 0.19
N LYS A 110 14.11 -6.12 -1.11
CA LYS A 110 14.02 -5.15 -2.21
C LYS A 110 12.74 -4.33 -2.12
N SER A 111 11.58 -4.95 -1.91
CA SER A 111 10.30 -4.26 -1.77
C SER A 111 10.29 -3.26 -0.61
N GLY A 112 10.93 -3.60 0.51
CA GLY A 112 11.14 -2.64 1.60
C GLY A 112 12.01 -1.45 1.19
N ALA A 113 13.08 -1.68 0.43
CA ALA A 113 13.95 -0.61 -0.06
C ALA A 113 13.29 0.25 -1.16
N GLU A 114 12.39 -0.32 -1.97
CA GLU A 114 11.62 0.40 -2.99
C GLU A 114 10.71 1.47 -2.37
N ILE A 115 10.18 1.24 -1.16
CA ILE A 115 9.38 2.24 -0.43
C ILE A 115 10.19 3.53 -0.22
N VAL A 116 11.49 3.41 0.10
CA VAL A 116 12.39 4.57 0.25
C VAL A 116 12.49 5.36 -1.06
N LYS A 117 12.58 4.65 -2.19
CA LYS A 117 12.63 5.28 -3.52
C LYS A 117 11.34 6.04 -3.83
N ILE A 118 10.21 5.41 -3.57
CA ILE A 118 8.88 5.92 -3.90
C ILE A 118 8.53 7.12 -3.02
N TRP A 119 8.57 6.95 -1.70
CA TRP A 119 8.21 8.02 -0.75
C TRP A 119 9.23 9.16 -0.75
N GLY A 120 10.52 8.85 -0.94
CA GLY A 120 11.59 9.86 -1.00
C GLY A 120 11.61 10.64 -2.32
N GLY A 121 11.21 10.01 -3.43
CA GLY A 121 11.16 10.59 -4.77
C GLY A 121 9.92 11.43 -5.05
N GLY A 122 8.79 11.09 -4.41
CA GLY A 122 7.47 11.66 -4.68
C GLY A 122 6.73 10.96 -5.82
N ALA A 123 5.42 11.16 -5.90
CA ALA A 123 4.53 10.41 -6.78
C ALA A 123 4.93 10.47 -8.26
N GLU A 124 5.25 11.65 -8.80
CA GLU A 124 5.66 11.81 -10.21
C GLU A 124 6.91 11.00 -10.57
N ARG A 125 7.95 11.06 -9.73
CA ARG A 125 9.19 10.32 -9.96
C ARG A 125 9.04 8.82 -9.72
N ALA A 126 8.12 8.43 -8.83
CA ALA A 126 7.79 7.04 -8.64
C ALA A 126 7.07 6.49 -9.89
N LEU A 127 6.09 7.23 -10.42
CA LEU A 127 5.35 6.85 -11.62
C LEU A 127 6.24 6.70 -12.86
N SER A 128 7.32 7.49 -13.00
CA SER A 128 8.27 7.31 -14.10
C SER A 128 9.09 6.00 -14.02
N LEU A 129 9.00 5.26 -12.92
CA LEU A 129 9.57 3.91 -12.80
C LEU A 129 8.67 2.84 -13.44
N VAL A 130 7.40 3.15 -13.72
CA VAL A 130 6.50 2.23 -14.43
C VAL A 130 6.95 2.13 -15.89
N ARG A 131 7.37 0.92 -16.30
CA ARG A 131 7.86 0.66 -17.66
C ARG A 131 6.81 0.03 -18.56
N GLU A 132 5.98 -0.81 -17.99
CA GLU A 132 4.98 -1.59 -18.69
C GLU A 132 3.78 -1.81 -17.76
N VAL A 133 2.57 -1.77 -18.32
CA VAL A 133 1.35 -2.16 -17.64
C VAL A 133 0.65 -3.18 -18.51
N ARG A 134 0.37 -4.35 -17.94
CA ARG A 134 -0.37 -5.42 -18.62
C ARG A 134 -1.77 -5.49 -18.04
N GLY A 135 -2.80 -5.55 -18.88
CA GLY A 135 -4.19 -5.53 -18.42
C GLY A 135 -4.73 -4.14 -18.06
N GLY A 136 -4.04 -3.06 -18.47
CA GLY A 136 -4.48 -1.69 -18.18
C GLY A 136 -5.80 -1.34 -18.87
N GLU A 137 -6.00 -1.86 -20.07
CA GLU A 137 -7.22 -1.76 -20.86
C GLU A 137 -8.44 -2.38 -20.16
N LEU A 138 -8.25 -3.45 -19.38
CA LEU A 138 -9.32 -4.06 -18.58
C LEU A 138 -9.76 -3.12 -17.45
N PHE A 139 -8.80 -2.42 -16.85
CA PHE A 139 -9.09 -1.42 -15.82
C PHE A 139 -9.81 -0.22 -16.41
N ASP A 140 -9.34 0.31 -17.55
CA ASP A 140 -9.97 1.45 -18.22
C ASP A 140 -11.41 1.12 -18.67
N ALA A 141 -11.64 -0.09 -19.19
CA ALA A 141 -12.97 -0.58 -19.53
C ALA A 141 -13.89 -0.71 -18.30
N ALA A 142 -13.36 -1.20 -17.18
CA ALA A 142 -14.11 -1.32 -15.94
C ALA A 142 -14.52 0.07 -15.38
N LEU A 143 -13.65 1.07 -15.49
CA LEU A 143 -13.98 2.44 -15.12
C LEU A 143 -15.06 3.02 -16.04
N ALA A 144 -14.93 2.84 -17.36
CA ALA A 144 -15.88 3.33 -18.35
C ALA A 144 -17.29 2.75 -18.16
N ALA A 145 -17.41 1.55 -17.58
CA ALA A 145 -18.70 0.94 -17.28
C ALA A 145 -19.52 1.68 -16.20
N GLY A 146 -18.92 2.62 -15.44
CA GLY A 146 -19.64 3.50 -14.52
C GLY A 146 -20.22 2.83 -13.27
N LYS A 147 -19.85 1.57 -12.98
CA LYS A 147 -20.37 0.79 -11.82
C LYS A 147 -19.48 0.86 -10.58
N GLY A 148 -18.36 1.58 -10.66
CA GLY A 148 -17.27 1.49 -9.70
C GLY A 148 -16.38 0.26 -9.93
N VAL A 149 -15.17 0.29 -9.37
CA VAL A 149 -14.16 -0.77 -9.55
C VAL A 149 -13.58 -1.17 -8.20
N ILE A 150 -13.57 -2.48 -7.91
CA ILE A 150 -12.90 -3.06 -6.75
C ILE A 150 -11.57 -3.64 -7.22
N ILE A 151 -10.46 -3.16 -6.64
CA ILE A 151 -9.12 -3.66 -6.92
C ILE A 151 -8.68 -4.60 -5.80
N ALA A 152 -8.50 -5.87 -6.13
CA ALA A 152 -7.90 -6.86 -5.24
C ALA A 152 -6.42 -7.04 -5.61
N ALA A 153 -5.53 -6.48 -4.79
CA ALA A 153 -4.09 -6.56 -5.00
C ALA A 153 -3.42 -7.46 -3.94
N PRO A 154 -2.64 -8.49 -4.35
CA PRO A 154 -1.83 -9.25 -3.41
C PRO A 154 -0.69 -8.39 -2.85
N HIS A 155 -0.15 -8.78 -1.70
CA HIS A 155 1.08 -8.18 -1.15
C HIS A 155 2.30 -8.69 -1.93
N LEU A 156 2.40 -8.33 -3.20
CA LEU A 156 3.42 -8.77 -4.14
C LEU A 156 4.14 -7.58 -4.77
N GLY A 157 5.46 -7.59 -4.69
CA GLY A 157 6.30 -6.52 -5.22
C GLY A 157 6.01 -5.16 -4.58
N CYS A 158 6.18 -4.09 -5.36
CA CYS A 158 6.00 -2.73 -4.89
C CYS A 158 4.55 -2.23 -5.01
N TRP A 159 3.71 -2.62 -4.06
CA TRP A 159 2.31 -2.23 -4.02
C TRP A 159 2.08 -0.71 -3.91
N GLU A 160 3.05 0.02 -3.36
CA GLU A 160 2.96 1.48 -3.21
C GLU A 160 2.97 2.21 -4.56
N LEU A 161 3.68 1.65 -5.55
CA LEU A 161 3.69 2.19 -6.91
C LEU A 161 2.36 1.97 -7.62
N LEU A 162 1.72 0.82 -7.39
CA LEU A 162 0.38 0.53 -7.89
C LEU A 162 -0.63 1.57 -7.40
N ASN A 163 -0.57 1.95 -6.11
CA ASN A 163 -1.45 2.98 -5.55
C ASN A 163 -1.33 4.31 -6.30
N TYR A 164 -0.11 4.78 -6.56
CA TYR A 164 0.09 6.01 -7.34
C TYR A 164 -0.43 5.89 -8.77
N TRP A 165 -0.25 4.72 -9.40
CA TRP A 165 -0.71 4.48 -10.76
C TRP A 165 -2.25 4.50 -10.86
N LEU A 166 -2.94 3.93 -9.85
CA LEU A 166 -4.40 3.95 -9.74
C LEU A 166 -4.92 5.35 -9.43
N CYS A 167 -4.35 6.04 -8.45
CA CYS A 167 -4.74 7.40 -8.06
C CYS A 167 -4.54 8.43 -9.19
N ARG A 168 -3.63 8.17 -10.14
CA ARG A 168 -3.48 9.02 -11.34
C ARG A 168 -4.71 8.95 -12.27
N ARG A 169 -5.42 7.84 -12.28
CA ARG A 169 -6.52 7.56 -13.22
C ARG A 169 -7.89 7.87 -12.64
N THR A 170 -8.08 7.65 -11.34
CA THR A 170 -9.36 7.82 -10.69
C THR A 170 -9.18 8.17 -9.22
N PRO A 171 -10.09 8.96 -8.61
CA PRO A 171 -10.23 8.99 -7.17
C PRO A 171 -10.40 7.56 -6.63
N MET A 172 -9.72 7.24 -5.54
CA MET A 172 -9.71 5.91 -4.95
C MET A 172 -9.92 6.00 -3.44
N ALA A 173 -10.74 5.10 -2.90
CA ALA A 173 -10.84 4.87 -1.47
C ALA A 173 -10.03 3.62 -1.10
N ILE A 174 -9.14 3.73 -0.11
CA ILE A 174 -8.32 2.62 0.39
C ILE A 174 -8.68 2.39 1.86
N LEU A 175 -8.93 1.14 2.23
CA LEU A 175 -9.08 0.76 3.63
C LEU A 175 -7.76 0.99 4.38
N TYR A 176 -7.82 1.80 5.43
CA TYR A 176 -6.66 2.16 6.23
C TYR A 176 -6.80 1.64 7.66
N ARG A 177 -5.85 0.82 8.09
CA ARG A 177 -5.66 0.49 9.51
C ARG A 177 -4.62 1.44 10.10
N PRO A 178 -4.92 2.17 11.19
CA PRO A 178 -3.94 3.01 11.87
C PRO A 178 -2.69 2.21 12.26
N PRO A 179 -1.48 2.77 12.05
CA PRO A 179 -0.24 2.09 12.42
C PRO A 179 -0.15 1.91 13.93
N HIS A 180 0.46 0.82 14.38
CA HIS A 180 0.74 0.60 15.80
C HIS A 180 1.56 1.74 16.43
N LEU A 181 2.43 2.37 15.63
CA LEU A 181 3.18 3.56 16.01
C LEU A 181 2.47 4.82 15.50
N ALA A 182 1.64 5.44 16.35
CA ALA A 182 0.89 6.66 16.02
C ALA A 182 1.77 7.83 15.53
N ALA A 183 3.06 7.86 15.91
CA ALA A 183 4.01 8.87 15.45
C ALA A 183 4.29 8.82 13.93
N LEU A 184 4.05 7.69 13.27
CA LEU A 184 4.23 7.53 11.81
C LEU A 184 3.04 8.02 10.99
N GLU A 185 1.87 8.22 11.61
CA GLU A 185 0.65 8.59 10.90
C GLU A 185 0.79 9.90 10.10
N PRO A 186 1.39 10.99 10.62
CA PRO A 186 1.57 12.21 9.84
C PRO A 186 2.45 12.02 8.60
N LEU A 187 3.45 11.12 8.67
CA LEU A 187 4.29 10.78 7.53
C LEU A 187 3.48 10.00 6.49
N LEU A 188 2.73 8.99 6.92
CA LEU A 188 1.88 8.18 6.03
C LEU A 188 0.84 9.02 5.30
N ARG A 189 0.19 9.96 5.99
CA ARG A 189 -0.77 10.91 5.38
C ARG A 189 -0.11 11.88 4.40
N LYS A 190 1.19 12.14 4.54
CA LYS A 190 1.92 13.05 3.65
C LYS A 190 2.38 12.39 2.35
N VAL A 191 2.64 11.08 2.40
CA VAL A 191 3.20 10.33 1.25
C VAL A 191 2.13 9.57 0.46
N ARG A 192 0.90 9.46 0.97
CA ARG A 192 -0.23 8.76 0.33
C ARG A 192 -1.31 9.73 -0.12
#